data_AF-A0A7U9S3L1-F1
#
_entry.id   AF-A0A7U9S3L1-F1
#
_cell.length_a   1.000
_cell.length_b   1.000
_cell.length_c   1.000
_cell.angle_alpha   90.00
_cell.angle_beta   90.00
_cell.angle_gamma   90.00
#
_symmetry.space_group_name_H-M   'P 1'
#
loop_
_entity.id
_entity.type
_entity.pdbx_description
1 polymer ?
#
loop_
_entity_poly.entity_id
_entity_poly.type
_entity_poly.pdbx_seq_one_letter_code
_entity_poly.pdbx_strand_id
1 'polypeptide(L)'
;MSFEVRIKKRKKMIVLCIFSALMIAALIWFINLDFIRPVLMQDGAYLLFICFIGIFLLFFAYSFYAQKRPRIKVEGQNITFYPMWRSARKVTLSAITARNVKGDTTGEKIDAAIGGSLLSPPLADALEQRYADALKNPNPKDMVYTYYSGDTKLISVSTKNMENVERFDKMVADRLEGKLLELEPEVTEAEMQPSKKSKLPLALAGLIGIICVVAVAAIMLIPRTATQSPDLLAGTSWLSGDDNSQWVFGTDKTFHWYQTEGETDDNYFAGTYEFHVGQDAVNYLTTELSEYGITERKIRQVISSNSEYTLDNFVCFSCVNQSFMLHGKEQLSEETLSPYLGFFLQDGTYLDIANMTTGTYYGFTKE
;
A
#
# COMPACT_ATOMS: atom_id res chain seq x y z
N MET A 1 7.54 -9.87 -40.93
CA MET A 1 7.17 -8.76 -40.04
C MET A 1 7.63 -9.07 -38.62
N SER A 2 8.37 -8.16 -37.97
CA SER A 2 8.82 -8.33 -36.59
C SER A 2 8.48 -7.11 -35.74
N PHE A 3 7.92 -7.33 -34.56
CA PHE A 3 7.67 -6.28 -33.58
C PHE A 3 7.60 -6.87 -32.17
N GLU A 4 7.69 -6.00 -31.17
CA GLU A 4 7.74 -6.41 -29.77
C GLU A 4 6.69 -5.67 -28.96
N VAL A 5 6.07 -6.40 -28.03
CA VAL A 5 5.17 -5.86 -27.01
C VAL A 5 6.00 -5.59 -25.77
N ARG A 6 6.12 -4.31 -25.39
CA ARG A 6 7.00 -3.82 -24.31
C ARG A 6 6.23 -2.94 -23.34
N ILE A 7 6.82 -2.62 -22.19
CA ILE A 7 6.21 -1.74 -21.18
C ILE A 7 6.33 -0.27 -21.61
N LYS A 8 5.21 0.48 -21.60
CA LYS A 8 5.11 1.90 -22.05
C LYS A 8 6.10 2.85 -21.37
N LYS A 9 6.36 2.66 -20.08
CA LYS A 9 7.13 3.61 -19.26
C LYS A 9 8.62 3.22 -19.16
N ARG A 10 9.27 2.85 -20.28
CA ARG A 10 10.68 2.40 -20.30
C ARG A 10 11.65 3.41 -19.68
N LYS A 11 11.48 4.71 -19.97
CA LYS A 11 12.31 5.79 -19.38
C LYS A 11 12.21 5.80 -17.85
N LYS A 12 11.02 5.53 -17.28
CA LYS A 12 10.84 5.42 -15.83
C LYS A 12 11.56 4.20 -15.24
N MET A 13 11.61 3.09 -15.98
CA MET A 13 12.36 1.91 -15.56
C MET A 13 13.88 2.16 -15.58
N ILE A 14 14.39 2.95 -16.53
CA ILE A 14 15.81 3.36 -16.56
C ILE A 14 16.13 4.24 -15.36
N VAL A 15 15.27 5.22 -15.05
CA VAL A 15 15.41 6.06 -13.86
C VAL A 15 15.40 5.21 -12.58
N LEU A 16 14.47 4.26 -12.46
CA LEU A 16 14.41 3.34 -11.31
C LEU A 16 15.68 2.50 -11.18
N CYS A 17 16.24 2.02 -12.30
CA CYS A 17 17.48 1.24 -12.32
C CYS A 17 18.68 2.08 -11.84
N ILE A 18 18.84 3.30 -12.36
CA ILE A 18 19.92 4.21 -11.97
C ILE A 18 19.78 4.61 -10.50
N PHE A 19 18.56 4.97 -10.09
CA PHE A 19 18.26 5.32 -8.70
C PHE A 19 18.57 4.16 -7.75
N SER A 20 18.14 2.94 -8.08
CA SER A 20 18.42 1.77 -7.25
C SER A 20 19.92 1.52 -7.11
N ALA A 21 20.70 1.68 -8.19
CA ALA A 21 22.16 1.53 -8.15
C ALA A 21 22.83 2.61 -7.27
N LEU A 22 22.40 3.86 -7.39
CA LEU A 22 22.89 4.96 -6.55
C LEU A 22 22.54 4.74 -5.08
N MET A 23 21.32 4.30 -4.77
CA MET A 23 20.89 4.00 -3.40
C MET A 23 21.69 2.84 -2.81
N ILE A 24 21.95 1.77 -3.57
CA ILE A 24 22.81 0.67 -3.12
C ILE A 24 24.21 1.19 -2.79
N ALA A 25 24.81 1.99 -3.68
CA ALA A 25 26.14 2.55 -3.45
C ALA A 25 26.18 3.47 -2.22
N ALA A 26 25.17 4.32 -2.04
CA ALA A 26 25.05 5.21 -0.90
C ALA A 26 24.88 4.44 0.42
N LEU A 27 24.03 3.40 0.44
CA LEU A 27 23.82 2.55 1.61
C LEU A 27 25.09 1.76 1.96
N ILE A 28 25.76 1.16 0.97
CA ILE A 28 27.04 0.45 1.18
C ILE A 28 28.11 1.41 1.71
N TRP A 29 28.20 2.61 1.15
CA TRP A 29 29.12 3.64 1.63
C TRP A 29 28.82 4.00 3.09
N PHE A 30 27.56 4.31 3.39
CA PHE A 30 27.11 4.72 4.73
C PHE A 30 27.40 3.66 5.80
N ILE A 31 27.08 2.40 5.52
CA ILE A 31 27.29 1.27 6.45
C ILE A 31 28.78 1.01 6.70
N ASN A 32 29.65 1.34 5.74
CA ASN A 32 31.09 1.13 5.85
C ASN A 32 31.84 2.35 6.41
N LEU A 33 31.15 3.43 6.83
CA LEU A 33 31.80 4.53 7.53
C LEU A 33 32.28 4.04 8.91
N ASP A 34 33.56 4.29 9.21
CA ASP A 34 34.27 3.72 10.37
C ASP A 34 33.59 4.01 11.72
N PHE A 35 32.90 5.15 11.84
CA PHE A 35 32.19 5.54 13.06
C PHE A 35 30.73 5.04 13.11
N ILE A 36 30.10 4.77 11.97
CA ILE A 36 28.71 4.31 11.87
C ILE A 36 28.61 2.78 12.01
N ARG A 37 29.56 2.06 11.39
CA ARG A 37 29.58 0.59 11.37
C ARG A 37 29.47 -0.05 12.76
N PRO A 38 30.26 0.34 13.78
CA PRO A 38 30.14 -0.26 15.10
C PRO A 38 28.78 0.04 15.76
N VAL A 39 28.23 1.24 15.58
CA VAL A 39 26.92 1.64 16.13
C VAL A 39 25.79 0.80 15.50
N LEU A 40 25.80 0.65 14.16
CA LEU A 40 24.81 -0.15 13.46
C LEU A 40 24.86 -1.64 13.82
N MET A 41 26.06 -2.17 14.11
CA MET A 41 26.24 -3.56 14.53
C MET A 41 25.74 -3.79 15.96
N GLN A 42 25.88 -2.80 16.85
CA GLN A 42 25.46 -2.89 18.24
C GLN A 42 23.93 -2.91 18.39
N ASP A 43 23.21 -2.11 17.58
CA ASP A 43 21.76 -1.95 17.69
C ASP A 43 20.95 -2.88 16.76
N GLY A 44 21.62 -3.78 16.04
CA GLY A 44 20.97 -4.68 15.07
C GLY A 44 20.42 -4.01 13.81
N ALA A 45 20.49 -2.67 13.73
CA ALA A 45 20.08 -1.87 12.58
C ALA A 45 20.86 -2.24 11.31
N TYR A 46 22.08 -2.78 11.43
CA TYR A 46 22.86 -3.30 10.30
C TYR A 46 22.04 -4.25 9.41
N LEU A 47 21.23 -5.14 9.99
CA LEU A 47 20.39 -6.07 9.23
C LEU A 47 19.27 -5.37 8.44
N LEU A 48 18.71 -4.29 8.97
CA LEU A 48 17.72 -3.47 8.27
C LEU A 48 18.34 -2.81 7.04
N PHE A 49 19.55 -2.25 7.17
CA PHE A 49 20.28 -1.67 6.05
C PHE A 49 20.67 -2.71 4.99
N ILE A 50 21.07 -3.92 5.41
CA ILE A 50 21.27 -5.06 4.49
C ILE A 50 19.95 -5.44 3.79
N CYS A 51 18.82 -5.45 4.51
CA CYS A 51 17.50 -5.70 3.93
C CYS A 51 17.13 -4.64 2.87
N PHE A 52 17.35 -3.36 3.17
CA PHE A 52 17.14 -2.27 2.21
C PHE A 52 18.02 -2.41 0.97
N ILE A 53 19.29 -2.76 1.12
CA ILE A 53 20.17 -3.09 -0.02
C ILE A 53 19.56 -4.24 -0.84
N GLY A 54 19.05 -5.28 -0.18
CA GLY A 54 18.34 -6.39 -0.83
C GLY A 54 17.11 -5.95 -1.64
N ILE A 55 16.28 -5.06 -1.09
CA ILE A 55 15.10 -4.51 -1.77
C ILE A 55 15.52 -3.69 -3.00
N PHE A 56 16.53 -2.82 -2.89
CA PHE A 56 17.02 -2.06 -4.03
C PHE A 56 17.68 -2.97 -5.07
N LEU A 57 18.34 -4.06 -4.67
CA LEU A 57 18.84 -5.08 -5.58
C LEU A 57 17.70 -5.78 -6.33
N LEU A 58 16.58 -6.08 -5.68
CA LEU A 58 15.38 -6.61 -6.32
C LEU A 58 14.77 -5.62 -7.32
N PHE A 59 14.66 -4.34 -6.96
CA PHE A 59 14.19 -3.30 -7.90
C PHE A 59 15.15 -3.09 -9.07
N PHE A 60 16.45 -3.16 -8.81
CA PHE A 60 17.47 -3.13 -9.86
C PHE A 60 17.32 -4.32 -10.81
N ALA A 61 17.22 -5.54 -10.27
CA ALA A 61 17.03 -6.75 -11.07
C ALA A 61 15.71 -6.72 -11.86
N TYR A 62 14.61 -6.30 -11.24
CA TYR A 62 13.30 -6.17 -11.88
C TYR A 62 13.30 -5.13 -12.99
N SER A 63 13.85 -3.93 -12.72
CA SER A 63 13.91 -2.86 -13.72
C SER A 63 14.80 -3.26 -14.90
N PHE A 64 15.93 -3.91 -14.66
CA PHE A 64 16.78 -4.46 -15.70
C PHE A 64 16.08 -5.57 -16.51
N TYR A 65 15.38 -6.48 -15.83
CA TYR A 65 14.58 -7.53 -16.46
C TYR A 65 13.49 -6.93 -17.37
N ALA A 66 12.72 -5.97 -16.86
CA ALA A 66 11.64 -5.28 -17.58
C ALA A 66 12.15 -4.45 -18.76
N GLN A 67 13.37 -3.90 -18.68
CA GLN A 67 13.98 -3.15 -19.78
C GLN A 67 14.50 -4.07 -20.90
N LYS A 68 15.18 -5.16 -20.54
CA LYS A 68 15.83 -6.04 -21.52
C LYS A 68 14.87 -7.04 -22.16
N ARG A 69 13.85 -7.53 -21.44
CA ARG A 69 12.94 -8.55 -21.97
C ARG A 69 11.61 -7.97 -22.45
N PRO A 70 11.28 -8.06 -23.75
CA PRO A 70 9.92 -7.80 -24.22
C PRO A 70 8.97 -8.86 -23.64
N ARG A 71 7.67 -8.54 -23.52
CA ARG A 71 6.66 -9.50 -23.06
C ARG A 71 6.26 -10.48 -24.15
N ILE A 72 6.23 -9.99 -25.39
CA ILE A 72 5.94 -10.76 -26.59
C ILE A 72 6.91 -10.29 -27.66
N LYS A 73 7.57 -11.23 -28.33
CA LYS A 73 8.40 -10.97 -29.51
C LYS A 73 7.80 -11.72 -30.68
N VAL A 74 7.45 -11.01 -31.74
CA VAL A 74 6.89 -11.56 -32.97
C VAL A 74 7.96 -11.55 -34.05
N GLU A 75 8.22 -12.69 -34.65
CA GLU A 75 9.16 -12.91 -35.76
C GLU A 75 8.44 -13.68 -36.87
N GLY A 76 7.65 -12.96 -37.67
CA GLY A 76 6.79 -13.57 -38.69
C GLY A 76 5.72 -14.46 -38.05
N GLN A 77 5.74 -15.76 -38.36
CA GLN A 77 4.83 -16.75 -37.78
C GLN A 77 5.28 -17.25 -36.39
N ASN A 78 6.52 -16.97 -35.98
CA ASN A 78 7.05 -17.40 -34.69
C ASN A 78 6.82 -16.33 -33.63
N ILE A 79 6.22 -16.72 -32.51
CA ILE A 79 5.93 -15.83 -31.38
C ILE A 79 6.64 -16.37 -30.14
N THR A 80 7.47 -15.54 -29.52
CA THR A 80 8.09 -15.85 -28.24
C THR A 80 7.40 -15.06 -27.13
N PHE A 81 6.81 -15.78 -26.19
CA PHE A 81 6.22 -15.22 -24.99
C PHE A 81 7.23 -15.26 -23.84
N TYR A 82 7.29 -14.17 -23.08
CA TYR A 82 8.12 -14.05 -21.88
C TYR A 82 7.21 -13.78 -20.66
N PRO A 83 6.63 -14.84 -20.06
CA PRO A 83 5.85 -14.69 -18.84
C PRO A 83 6.75 -14.23 -17.68
N MET A 84 6.17 -13.56 -16.68
CA MET A 84 6.98 -13.10 -15.55
C MET A 84 7.39 -14.33 -14.75
N TRP A 85 8.66 -14.40 -14.37
CA TRP A 85 9.18 -15.46 -13.49
C TRP A 85 9.05 -16.89 -14.05
N ARG A 86 8.81 -17.05 -15.36
CA ARG A 86 8.79 -18.37 -16.04
C ARG A 86 9.71 -18.36 -17.25
N SER A 87 10.06 -19.56 -17.72
CA SER A 87 10.82 -19.74 -18.96
C SER A 87 10.07 -19.16 -20.15
N ALA A 88 10.83 -18.69 -21.15
CA ALA A 88 10.26 -18.21 -22.40
C ALA A 88 9.59 -19.37 -23.15
N ARG A 89 8.43 -19.12 -23.74
CA ARG A 89 7.69 -20.10 -24.53
C ARG A 89 7.67 -19.66 -25.98
N LYS A 90 8.16 -20.49 -26.88
CA LYS A 90 8.10 -20.28 -28.33
C LYS A 90 6.89 -21.03 -28.88
N VAL A 91 6.02 -20.32 -29.57
CA VAL A 91 4.76 -20.83 -30.11
C VAL A 91 4.56 -20.23 -31.50
N THR A 92 4.06 -21.01 -32.45
CA THR A 92 3.68 -20.47 -33.76
C THR A 92 2.35 -19.72 -33.66
N LEU A 93 2.12 -18.71 -34.49
CA LEU A 93 0.84 -17.99 -34.55
C LEU A 93 -0.35 -18.95 -34.77
N SER A 94 -0.13 -20.04 -35.51
CA SER A 94 -1.12 -21.10 -35.73
C SER A 94 -1.52 -21.86 -34.46
N ALA A 95 -0.64 -21.91 -33.46
CA ALA A 95 -0.90 -22.60 -32.21
C ALA A 95 -1.68 -21.76 -31.19
N ILE A 96 -1.95 -20.47 -31.45
CA ILE A 96 -2.83 -19.64 -30.61
C ILE A 96 -4.28 -19.96 -30.95
N THR A 97 -4.91 -20.85 -30.20
CA THR A 97 -6.26 -21.37 -30.52
C THR A 97 -7.39 -20.43 -30.10
N ALA A 98 -7.17 -19.61 -29.07
CA ALA A 98 -8.19 -18.71 -28.55
C ALA A 98 -7.58 -17.42 -28.00
N ARG A 99 -8.37 -16.35 -28.08
CA ARG A 99 -8.14 -15.08 -27.39
C ARG A 99 -9.35 -14.76 -26.53
N ASN A 100 -9.09 -14.20 -25.35
CA ASN A 100 -10.11 -13.62 -24.50
C ASN A 100 -9.80 -12.14 -24.32
N VAL A 101 -10.77 -11.29 -24.66
CA VAL A 101 -10.70 -9.84 -24.50
C VAL A 101 -11.63 -9.47 -23.37
N LYS A 102 -11.09 -8.92 -22.29
CA LYS A 102 -11.89 -8.35 -21.21
C LYS A 102 -11.67 -6.84 -21.16
N GLY A 103 -12.76 -6.08 -21.22
CA GLY A 103 -12.77 -4.70 -20.71
C GLY A 103 -12.46 -4.71 -19.22
N ASP A 104 -11.97 -3.58 -18.69
CA ASP A 104 -11.45 -3.46 -17.34
C ASP A 104 -12.19 -4.36 -16.33
N THR A 105 -11.50 -5.41 -15.86
CA THR A 105 -12.03 -6.51 -15.03
C THR A 105 -12.45 -6.08 -13.62
N THR A 106 -12.65 -4.77 -13.43
CA THR A 106 -13.15 -4.17 -12.20
C THR A 106 -14.59 -4.66 -11.96
N GLY A 107 -15.42 -4.80 -13.00
CA GLY A 107 -16.81 -5.30 -12.89
C GLY A 107 -16.94 -6.73 -12.36
N GLU A 108 -16.27 -7.71 -12.98
CA GLU A 108 -16.31 -9.12 -12.51
C GLU A 108 -15.75 -9.30 -11.08
N LYS A 109 -14.83 -8.43 -10.65
CA LYS A 109 -14.32 -8.43 -9.27
C LYS A 109 -15.31 -7.80 -8.30
N ILE A 110 -16.12 -6.85 -8.75
CA ILE A 110 -17.21 -6.25 -7.98
C ILE A 110 -18.35 -7.26 -7.85
N ASP A 111 -18.78 -7.91 -8.93
CA ASP A 111 -19.82 -8.95 -8.91
C ASP A 111 -19.41 -10.14 -8.02
N ALA A 112 -18.14 -10.54 -8.07
CA ALA A 112 -17.60 -11.57 -7.18
C ALA A 112 -17.51 -11.11 -5.70
N ALA A 113 -17.34 -9.81 -5.44
CA ALA A 113 -17.35 -9.25 -4.09
C ALA A 113 -18.78 -9.09 -3.54
N ILE A 114 -19.75 -8.73 -4.38
CA ILE A 114 -21.18 -8.62 -4.05
C ILE A 114 -21.77 -10.02 -3.81
N GLY A 115 -21.54 -10.96 -4.73
CA GLY A 115 -21.98 -12.36 -4.58
C GLY A 115 -21.26 -13.12 -3.46
N GLY A 116 -20.12 -12.61 -3.00
CA GLY A 116 -19.32 -13.14 -1.90
C GLY A 116 -19.63 -12.54 -0.52
N SER A 117 -20.64 -11.66 -0.38
CA SER A 117 -21.00 -11.00 0.89
C SER A 117 -19.92 -10.06 1.48
N LEU A 118 -18.95 -9.61 0.68
CA LEU A 118 -17.80 -8.82 1.14
C LEU A 118 -18.08 -7.32 1.30
N LEU A 119 -19.28 -6.86 0.91
CA LEU A 119 -19.68 -5.45 0.92
C LEU A 119 -21.03 -5.30 1.60
N SER A 120 -21.16 -4.31 2.50
CA SER A 120 -22.45 -3.95 3.08
C SER A 120 -23.40 -3.39 2.00
N PRO A 121 -24.74 -3.55 2.11
CA PRO A 121 -25.71 -3.14 1.09
C PRO A 121 -25.55 -1.71 0.55
N PRO A 122 -25.34 -0.65 1.37
CA PRO A 122 -25.16 0.71 0.85
C PRO A 122 -23.83 0.93 0.13
N LEU A 123 -22.79 0.15 0.44
CA LEU A 123 -21.51 0.15 -0.29
C LEU A 123 -21.62 -0.57 -1.63
N ALA A 124 -22.45 -1.62 -1.70
CA ALA A 124 -22.77 -2.29 -2.95
C ALA A 124 -23.55 -1.36 -3.91
N ASP A 125 -24.59 -0.69 -3.42
CA ASP A 125 -25.40 0.27 -4.22
C ASP A 125 -24.58 1.44 -4.75
N ALA A 126 -23.66 1.99 -3.94
CA ALA A 126 -22.79 3.10 -4.35
C ALA A 126 -21.74 2.67 -5.41
N LEU A 127 -21.26 1.44 -5.34
CA LEU A 127 -20.34 0.85 -6.32
C LEU A 127 -21.06 0.49 -7.62
N GLU A 128 -22.26 -0.07 -7.54
CA GLU A 128 -23.11 -0.34 -8.70
C GLU A 128 -23.48 0.95 -9.45
N GLN A 129 -23.84 2.03 -8.75
CA GLN A 129 -24.08 3.34 -9.39
C GLN A 129 -22.85 3.90 -10.08
N ARG A 130 -21.68 3.90 -9.42
CA ARG A 130 -20.41 4.34 -10.03
C ARG A 130 -20.00 3.48 -11.22
N TYR A 131 -20.28 2.18 -11.17
CA TYR A 131 -19.98 1.26 -12.26
C TYR A 131 -20.97 1.42 -13.43
N ALA A 132 -22.26 1.58 -13.15
CA ALA A 132 -23.27 1.89 -14.16
C ALA A 132 -22.97 3.21 -14.87
N ASP A 133 -22.47 4.22 -14.15
CA ASP A 133 -22.03 5.48 -14.73
C ASP A 133 -20.71 5.35 -15.53
N ALA A 134 -19.81 4.45 -15.14
CA ALA A 134 -18.63 4.10 -15.94
C ALA A 134 -18.98 3.29 -17.20
N LEU A 135 -20.01 2.45 -17.15
CA LEU A 135 -20.53 1.68 -18.29
C LEU A 135 -21.17 2.57 -19.35
N LYS A 136 -21.77 3.70 -18.93
CA LYS A 136 -22.34 4.72 -19.84
C LYS A 136 -21.26 5.44 -20.66
N ASN A 137 -19.98 5.33 -20.31
CA ASN A 137 -18.89 5.98 -21.02
C ASN A 137 -17.59 5.14 -21.01
N PRO A 138 -17.56 4.00 -21.73
CA PRO A 138 -16.40 3.12 -21.75
C PRO A 138 -15.22 3.85 -22.42
N ASN A 139 -14.21 4.23 -21.64
CA ASN A 139 -12.98 4.75 -22.20
C ASN A 139 -12.21 3.56 -22.83
N PRO A 140 -11.99 3.52 -24.15
CA PRO A 140 -11.47 2.34 -24.86
C PRO A 140 -10.00 1.98 -24.55
N LYS A 141 -9.38 2.57 -23.51
CA LYS A 141 -7.93 2.54 -23.26
C LYS A 141 -7.43 1.45 -22.31
N ASP A 142 -8.30 0.72 -21.60
CA ASP A 142 -7.90 -0.23 -20.54
C ASP A 142 -8.42 -1.67 -20.79
N MET A 143 -8.02 -2.27 -21.91
CA MET A 143 -8.33 -3.66 -22.27
C MET A 143 -7.26 -4.63 -21.76
N VAL A 144 -7.69 -5.82 -21.34
CA VAL A 144 -6.82 -6.96 -20.99
C VAL A 144 -7.04 -8.08 -22.00
N TYR A 145 -5.98 -8.47 -22.68
CA TYR A 145 -5.97 -9.58 -23.63
C TYR A 145 -5.29 -10.79 -23.02
N THR A 146 -5.94 -11.95 -23.11
CA THR A 146 -5.37 -13.23 -22.71
C THR A 146 -5.37 -14.20 -23.88
N TYR A 147 -4.22 -14.81 -24.14
CA TYR A 147 -4.01 -15.73 -25.27
C TYR A 147 -3.80 -17.16 -24.79
N TYR A 148 -4.35 -18.12 -25.54
CA TYR A 148 -4.34 -19.55 -25.21
C TYR A 148 -3.82 -20.40 -26.38
N SER A 149 -3.23 -21.55 -26.05
CA SER A 149 -2.90 -22.63 -26.98
C SER A 149 -3.53 -23.92 -26.47
N GLY A 150 -4.55 -24.40 -27.16
CA GLY A 150 -5.52 -25.34 -26.59
C GLY A 150 -6.12 -24.76 -25.30
N ASP A 151 -6.06 -25.55 -24.22
CA ASP A 151 -6.49 -25.15 -22.87
C ASP A 151 -5.39 -24.44 -22.07
N THR A 152 -4.18 -24.32 -22.63
CA THR A 152 -3.04 -23.74 -21.92
C THR A 152 -2.95 -22.23 -22.11
N LYS A 153 -3.05 -21.49 -21.00
CA LYS A 153 -2.79 -20.04 -20.98
C LYS A 153 -1.34 -19.72 -21.35
N LEU A 154 -1.16 -18.86 -22.36
CA LEU A 154 0.15 -18.40 -22.83
C LEU A 154 0.60 -17.14 -22.09
N ILE A 155 -0.20 -16.07 -22.14
CA ILE A 155 0.10 -14.79 -21.49
C ILE A 155 -1.16 -13.94 -21.35
N SER A 156 -1.17 -13.06 -20.33
CA SER A 156 -2.10 -11.92 -20.25
C SER A 156 -1.32 -10.61 -20.38
N VAL A 157 -1.82 -9.69 -21.19
CA VAL A 157 -1.23 -8.38 -21.48
C VAL A 157 -2.31 -7.29 -21.44
N SER A 158 -1.95 -6.08 -21.07
CA SER A 158 -2.90 -4.96 -20.88
C SER A 158 -2.46 -3.73 -21.66
N THR A 159 -3.41 -3.07 -22.33
CA THR A 159 -3.19 -1.83 -23.08
C THR A 159 -2.76 -0.67 -22.19
N LYS A 160 -3.13 -0.68 -20.91
CA LYS A 160 -2.76 0.34 -19.91
C LYS A 160 -1.25 0.50 -19.77
N ASN A 161 -0.54 -0.62 -19.75
CA ASN A 161 0.87 -0.66 -19.34
C ASN A 161 1.83 -1.08 -20.45
N MET A 162 1.32 -1.54 -21.60
CA MET A 162 2.13 -2.12 -22.66
C MET A 162 1.90 -1.47 -24.02
N GLU A 163 2.98 -1.26 -24.77
CA GLU A 163 3.04 -0.76 -26.15
C GLU A 163 2.83 -1.90 -27.13
N ASN A 164 2.28 -1.59 -28.31
CA ASN A 164 2.06 -2.54 -29.40
C ASN A 164 1.14 -3.73 -29.07
N VAL A 165 0.44 -3.71 -27.92
CA VAL A 165 -0.53 -4.74 -27.56
C VAL A 165 -1.69 -4.78 -28.55
N GLU A 166 -2.25 -3.62 -28.90
CA GLU A 166 -3.36 -3.53 -29.87
C GLU A 166 -2.95 -4.07 -31.24
N ARG A 167 -1.71 -3.81 -31.67
CA ARG A 167 -1.13 -4.37 -32.90
C ARG A 167 -1.01 -5.89 -32.84
N PHE A 168 -0.57 -6.43 -31.70
CA PHE A 168 -0.51 -7.87 -31.47
C PHE A 168 -1.91 -8.50 -31.44
N ASP A 169 -2.86 -7.86 -30.77
CA ASP A 169 -4.21 -8.36 -30.67
C ASP A 169 -4.90 -8.39 -32.04
N LYS A 170 -4.78 -7.33 -32.84
CA LYS A 170 -5.30 -7.28 -34.21
C LYS A 170 -4.74 -8.42 -35.06
N MET A 171 -3.43 -8.68 -34.99
CA MET A 171 -2.81 -9.80 -35.72
C MET A 171 -3.36 -11.18 -35.30
N VAL A 172 -3.66 -11.38 -34.01
CA VAL A 172 -4.28 -12.62 -33.52
C VAL A 172 -5.76 -12.67 -33.90
N ALA A 173 -6.47 -11.53 -33.90
CA ALA A 173 -7.86 -11.37 -34.34
C ALA A 173 -8.04 -11.83 -35.78
N ASP A 174 -7.27 -11.21 -36.69
CA ASP A 174 -7.37 -11.42 -38.13
C ASP A 174 -7.15 -12.90 -38.46
N ARG A 175 -6.18 -13.53 -37.78
CA ARG A 175 -5.90 -14.96 -37.92
C ARG A 175 -7.03 -15.85 -37.42
N LEU A 176 -7.65 -15.54 -36.28
CA LEU A 176 -8.75 -16.33 -35.71
C LEU A 176 -10.05 -16.16 -36.52
N GLU A 177 -10.26 -15.00 -37.12
CA GLU A 177 -11.41 -14.69 -37.99
C GLU A 177 -11.23 -15.22 -39.43
N GLY A 178 -10.10 -15.88 -39.73
CA GLY A 178 -9.81 -16.39 -41.08
C GLY A 178 -9.59 -15.29 -42.12
N LYS A 179 -9.42 -14.03 -41.69
CA LYS A 179 -9.05 -12.92 -42.57
C LYS A 179 -7.59 -13.08 -42.94
N LEU A 180 -7.34 -13.26 -44.24
CA LEU A 180 -6.00 -13.19 -44.79
C LEU A 180 -5.45 -11.81 -44.43
N LEU A 181 -4.22 -11.76 -43.87
CA LEU A 181 -3.56 -10.55 -43.41
C LEU A 181 -3.37 -9.54 -44.56
N GLU A 182 -4.41 -8.80 -44.90
CA GLU A 182 -4.35 -7.70 -45.84
C GLU A 182 -3.92 -6.44 -45.09
N LEU A 183 -2.70 -6.02 -45.42
CA LEU A 183 -2.07 -4.79 -44.97
C LEU A 183 -2.83 -3.56 -45.48
N GLU A 184 -2.75 -2.48 -44.70
CA GLU A 184 -2.58 -1.14 -45.28
C GLU A 184 -1.26 -0.52 -44.77
N PRO A 185 -0.67 0.40 -45.55
CA PRO A 185 0.77 0.56 -45.65
C PRO A 185 1.40 1.40 -44.54
N GLU A 186 2.71 1.20 -44.44
CA GLU A 186 3.71 1.98 -43.72
C GLU A 186 3.52 3.50 -43.98
N VAL A 187 3.13 4.26 -42.95
CA VAL A 187 3.23 5.72 -43.00
C VAL A 187 4.71 6.07 -42.89
N THR A 188 5.29 6.33 -44.06
CA THR A 188 6.63 6.83 -44.30
C THR A 188 6.95 8.08 -43.46
N GLU A 189 8.17 8.10 -42.94
CA GLU A 189 8.85 9.30 -42.44
C GLU A 189 8.80 10.44 -43.46
N ALA A 190 8.05 11.49 -43.17
CA ALA A 190 8.35 12.86 -43.61
C ALA A 190 7.41 13.84 -42.90
N GLU A 191 7.90 14.43 -41.80
CA GLU A 191 7.78 15.86 -41.47
C GLU A 191 8.06 16.07 -39.97
N MET A 192 9.34 16.21 -39.63
CA MET A 192 9.73 17.02 -38.48
C MET A 192 10.97 17.83 -38.86
N GLN A 193 10.72 19.08 -39.25
CA GLN A 193 11.72 20.14 -39.29
C GLN A 193 12.34 20.35 -37.89
N PRO A 194 13.61 20.79 -37.81
CA PRO A 194 14.42 20.67 -36.62
C PRO A 194 14.24 21.89 -35.69
N SER A 195 14.00 21.68 -34.40
CA SER A 195 14.08 22.77 -33.42
C SER A 195 15.16 22.52 -32.37
N LYS A 196 16.25 23.27 -32.54
CA LYS A 196 17.22 23.77 -31.54
C LYS A 196 17.69 22.82 -30.43
N LYS A 197 18.96 22.43 -30.57
CA LYS A 197 19.86 22.10 -29.45
C LYS A 197 19.77 23.19 -28.37
N SER A 198 19.43 22.82 -27.14
CA SER A 198 19.86 23.59 -25.96
C SER A 198 20.88 22.76 -25.18
N LYS A 199 22.00 23.40 -24.89
CA LYS A 199 23.05 22.91 -24.01
C LYS A 199 22.59 23.16 -22.58
N LEU A 200 22.64 22.14 -21.71
CA LEU A 200 23.05 22.24 -20.29
C LEU A 200 22.79 20.92 -19.55
N PRO A 201 23.80 20.03 -19.44
CA PRO A 201 23.78 18.91 -18.51
C PRO A 201 24.76 19.21 -17.37
N LEU A 202 24.35 19.96 -16.33
CA LEU A 202 25.10 19.91 -15.04
C LEU A 202 24.43 20.60 -13.84
N ALA A 203 23.23 21.18 -13.95
CA ALA A 203 22.59 21.84 -12.80
C ALA A 203 21.55 20.97 -12.07
N LEU A 204 21.13 19.84 -12.64
CA LEU A 204 20.00 19.05 -12.11
C LEU A 204 20.40 17.95 -11.12
N ALA A 205 21.69 17.55 -11.07
CA ALA A 205 22.16 16.51 -10.15
C ALA A 205 22.26 17.02 -8.70
N GLY A 206 22.57 18.30 -8.49
CA GLY A 206 22.60 18.91 -7.15
C GLY A 206 21.21 19.14 -6.55
N LEU A 207 20.20 19.42 -7.38
CA LEU A 207 18.83 19.64 -6.91
C LEU A 207 18.11 18.34 -6.54
N ILE A 208 18.41 17.22 -7.21
CA ILE A 208 17.79 15.92 -6.93
C ILE A 208 18.31 15.32 -5.60
N GLY A 209 19.57 15.57 -5.24
CA GLY A 209 20.11 15.18 -3.93
C GLY A 209 19.42 15.90 -2.76
N ILE A 210 19.17 17.22 -2.91
CA ILE A 210 18.45 18.02 -1.92
C ILE A 210 16.97 17.59 -1.86
N ILE A 211 16.33 17.30 -2.99
CA ILE A 211 14.96 16.77 -3.02
C ILE A 211 14.87 15.38 -2.39
N CYS A 212 15.88 14.52 -2.48
CA CYS A 212 15.87 13.22 -1.81
C CYS A 212 16.08 13.34 -0.30
N VAL A 213 16.93 14.24 0.17
CA VAL A 213 17.09 14.50 1.61
C VAL A 213 15.84 15.16 2.19
N VAL A 214 15.20 16.08 1.46
CA VAL A 214 13.93 16.72 1.86
C VAL A 214 12.74 15.76 1.70
N ALA A 215 12.74 14.84 0.73
CA ALA A 215 11.69 13.83 0.59
C ALA A 215 11.82 12.69 1.59
N VAL A 216 13.04 12.31 2.00
CA VAL A 216 13.25 11.37 3.10
C VAL A 216 12.89 12.04 4.43
N ALA A 217 13.26 13.31 4.64
CA ALA A 217 12.80 14.09 5.79
C ALA A 217 11.26 14.26 5.78
N ALA A 218 10.64 14.53 4.63
CA ALA A 218 9.19 14.64 4.49
C ALA A 218 8.47 13.30 4.62
N ILE A 219 9.04 12.17 4.17
CA ILE A 219 8.47 10.84 4.45
C ILE A 219 8.59 10.49 5.95
N MET A 220 9.61 11.01 6.63
CA MET A 220 9.72 10.94 8.10
C MET A 220 8.84 11.96 8.83
N LEU A 221 8.17 12.89 8.12
CA LEU A 221 7.37 14.00 8.68
C LEU A 221 5.94 14.12 8.10
N ILE A 222 5.50 13.21 7.21
CA ILE A 222 4.13 13.17 6.68
C ILE A 222 3.37 12.08 7.46
N PRO A 223 2.32 12.44 8.23
CA PRO A 223 1.47 11.47 8.90
C PRO A 223 0.82 10.56 7.85
N ARG A 224 0.93 9.25 8.04
CA ARG A 224 0.25 8.28 7.14
C ARG A 224 -1.25 8.47 7.28
N THR A 225 -1.94 8.88 6.21
CA THR A 225 -3.41 8.68 6.14
C THR A 225 -3.67 7.20 5.89
N ALA A 226 -3.73 6.46 6.99
CA ALA A 226 -4.26 5.11 7.07
C ALA A 226 -5.66 5.05 6.45
N THR A 227 -6.00 3.90 5.89
CA THR A 227 -7.43 3.56 5.67
C THR A 227 -8.05 3.59 7.05
N GLN A 228 -8.91 4.57 7.35
CA GLN A 228 -9.45 4.74 8.70
C GLN A 228 -10.07 3.41 9.13
N SER A 229 -9.41 2.76 10.08
CA SER A 229 -9.92 1.56 10.72
C SER A 229 -11.22 1.92 11.43
N PRO A 230 -12.19 0.97 11.51
CA PRO A 230 -13.47 1.26 12.15
C PRO A 230 -13.22 1.68 13.59
N ASP A 231 -13.80 2.81 13.99
CA ASP A 231 -13.71 3.30 15.35
C ASP A 231 -14.68 2.54 16.23
N LEU A 232 -14.15 1.55 16.95
CA LEU A 232 -14.93 0.68 17.82
C LEU A 232 -15.23 1.32 19.18
N LEU A 233 -14.57 2.45 19.50
CA LEU A 233 -14.82 3.22 20.72
C LEU A 233 -15.89 4.30 20.51
N ALA A 234 -16.09 4.79 19.29
CA ALA A 234 -17.06 5.85 19.02
C ALA A 234 -18.48 5.53 19.54
N GLY A 235 -18.99 6.41 20.41
CA GLY A 235 -20.34 6.31 20.97
C GLY A 235 -20.50 5.23 22.04
N THR A 236 -19.43 4.90 22.78
CA THR A 236 -19.43 3.84 23.79
C THR A 236 -19.00 4.35 25.16
N SER A 237 -19.38 3.62 26.22
CA SER A 237 -18.98 3.86 27.60
C SER A 237 -18.37 2.58 28.19
N TRP A 238 -17.37 2.74 29.04
CA TRP A 238 -16.55 1.65 29.56
C TRP A 238 -16.30 1.83 31.05
N LEU A 239 -16.61 0.82 31.85
CA LEU A 239 -16.38 0.83 33.30
C LEU A 239 -15.10 0.07 33.66
N SER A 240 -14.25 0.70 34.47
CA SER A 240 -13.07 0.09 35.05
C SER A 240 -13.47 -0.98 36.06
N GLY A 241 -12.90 -2.18 35.92
CA GLY A 241 -13.14 -3.27 36.86
C GLY A 241 -12.55 -3.05 38.26
N ASP A 242 -11.59 -2.12 38.40
CA ASP A 242 -10.80 -1.98 39.63
C ASP A 242 -11.30 -0.87 40.56
N ASP A 243 -11.75 0.26 40.01
CA ASP A 243 -12.06 1.48 40.76
C ASP A 243 -13.40 2.13 40.39
N ASN A 244 -14.18 1.49 39.51
CA ASN A 244 -15.47 1.99 39.01
C ASN A 244 -15.39 3.37 38.31
N SER A 245 -14.19 3.75 37.85
CA SER A 245 -14.03 4.88 36.94
C SER A 245 -14.68 4.58 35.59
N GLN A 246 -15.17 5.62 34.92
CA GLN A 246 -15.91 5.50 33.67
C GLN A 246 -15.16 6.20 32.55
N TRP A 247 -15.09 5.56 31.39
CA TRP A 247 -14.50 6.12 30.19
C TRP A 247 -15.52 6.18 29.05
N VAL A 248 -15.92 7.39 28.69
CA VAL A 248 -16.92 7.70 27.66
C VAL A 248 -16.24 8.21 26.40
N PHE A 249 -16.60 7.64 25.26
CA PHE A 249 -16.10 8.04 23.94
C PHE A 249 -17.24 8.57 23.07
N GLY A 250 -17.14 9.82 22.64
CA GLY A 250 -18.08 10.47 21.73
C GLY A 250 -17.95 9.97 20.29
N THR A 251 -19.01 10.14 19.50
CA THR A 251 -19.02 9.85 18.06
C THR A 251 -18.19 10.85 17.24
N ASP A 252 -17.79 11.96 17.86
CA ASP A 252 -17.06 13.08 17.27
C ASP A 252 -15.57 13.07 17.62
N LYS A 253 -15.03 11.91 18.01
CA LYS A 253 -13.64 11.72 18.45
C LYS A 253 -13.28 12.44 19.75
N THR A 254 -14.27 12.81 20.57
CA THR A 254 -14.04 13.29 21.94
C THR A 254 -14.06 12.15 22.95
N PHE A 255 -13.38 12.31 24.08
CA PHE A 255 -13.49 11.37 25.20
C PHE A 255 -13.59 12.11 26.53
N HIS A 256 -14.16 11.44 27.52
CA HIS A 256 -14.13 11.84 28.92
C HIS A 256 -13.82 10.61 29.79
N TRP A 257 -12.84 10.72 30.67
CA TRP A 257 -12.62 9.77 31.75
C TRP A 257 -13.04 10.43 33.05
N TYR A 258 -13.93 9.79 33.80
CA TYR A 258 -14.44 10.26 35.09
C TYR A 258 -13.94 9.32 36.19
N GLN A 259 -13.43 9.90 37.28
CA GLN A 259 -13.00 9.10 38.43
C GLN A 259 -14.16 8.32 39.05
N THR A 260 -15.34 8.93 39.09
CA THR A 260 -16.57 8.31 39.57
C THR A 260 -17.61 8.34 38.45
N GLU A 261 -18.22 7.20 38.16
CA GLU A 261 -19.36 7.13 37.24
C GLU A 261 -20.48 8.11 37.67
N GLY A 262 -20.97 8.91 36.72
CA GLY A 262 -22.05 9.88 36.96
C GLY A 262 -21.63 11.22 37.56
N GLU A 263 -20.37 11.39 37.97
CA GLU A 263 -19.82 12.68 38.43
C GLU A 263 -19.01 13.35 37.33
N THR A 264 -19.62 14.29 36.61
CA THR A 264 -19.04 14.86 35.38
C THR A 264 -18.39 16.23 35.53
N ASP A 265 -18.37 16.81 36.73
CA ASP A 265 -17.94 18.20 36.99
C ASP A 265 -16.80 18.34 38.00
N ASP A 266 -16.33 17.25 38.61
CA ASP A 266 -15.24 17.28 39.61
C ASP A 266 -13.92 16.69 39.10
N ASN A 267 -13.71 15.38 39.19
CA ASN A 267 -12.43 14.75 38.87
C ASN A 267 -12.49 14.01 37.54
N TYR A 268 -11.99 14.63 36.47
CA TYR A 268 -12.07 14.07 35.12
C TYR A 268 -10.89 14.47 34.22
N PHE A 269 -10.66 13.65 33.18
CA PHE A 269 -9.87 14.00 32.01
C PHE A 269 -10.78 14.11 30.79
N ALA A 270 -10.56 15.08 29.91
CA ALA A 270 -11.33 15.22 28.67
C ALA A 270 -10.46 15.69 27.51
N GLY A 271 -10.86 15.36 26.29
CA GLY A 271 -10.18 15.81 25.09
C GLY A 271 -10.58 15.03 23.84
N THR A 272 -9.63 14.78 22.95
CA THR A 272 -9.85 14.05 21.69
C THR A 272 -9.02 12.77 21.62
N TYR A 273 -9.44 11.82 20.79
CA TYR A 273 -8.72 10.56 20.62
C TYR A 273 -8.58 10.14 19.16
N GLU A 274 -7.53 9.36 18.90
CA GLU A 274 -7.30 8.66 17.65
C GLU A 274 -7.24 7.16 17.94
N PHE A 275 -8.00 6.36 17.20
CA PHE A 275 -8.17 4.93 17.46
C PHE A 275 -7.83 4.10 16.23
N HIS A 276 -7.09 3.02 16.46
CA HIS A 276 -6.70 2.06 15.44
C HIS A 276 -6.89 0.63 15.94
N VAL A 277 -7.23 -0.26 15.01
CA VAL A 277 -7.36 -1.71 15.25
C VAL A 277 -6.65 -2.52 14.16
N GLY A 278 -6.24 -3.73 14.48
CA GLY A 278 -5.69 -4.65 13.50
C GLY A 278 -4.27 -4.30 13.06
N GLN A 279 -3.98 -4.56 11.78
CA GLN A 279 -2.74 -4.14 11.16
C GLN A 279 -2.57 -2.61 11.17
N ASP A 280 -3.65 -1.84 11.23
CA ASP A 280 -3.58 -0.39 11.34
C ASP A 280 -3.03 0.05 12.70
N ALA A 281 -3.46 -0.59 13.78
CA ALA A 281 -2.89 -0.39 15.11
C ALA A 281 -1.38 -0.70 15.16
N VAL A 282 -0.97 -1.78 14.50
CA VAL A 282 0.47 -2.12 14.36
C VAL A 282 1.21 -1.04 13.59
N ASN A 283 0.64 -0.54 12.49
CA ASN A 283 1.26 0.51 11.69
C ASN A 283 1.39 1.80 12.49
N TYR A 284 0.32 2.25 13.14
CA TYR A 284 0.30 3.44 13.99
C TYR A 284 1.33 3.35 15.12
N LEU A 285 1.35 2.22 15.85
CA LEU A 285 2.31 1.99 16.94
C LEU A 285 3.76 2.02 16.45
N THR A 286 4.03 1.46 15.27
CA THR A 286 5.39 1.35 14.73
C THR A 286 5.85 2.57 13.93
N THR A 287 4.96 3.50 13.60
CA THR A 287 5.30 4.78 12.95
C THR A 287 5.13 5.97 13.86
N GLU A 288 3.90 6.30 14.22
CA GLU A 288 3.57 7.53 14.95
C GLU A 288 4.00 7.45 16.42
N LEU A 289 3.98 6.26 17.00
CA LEU A 289 4.37 6.01 18.41
C LEU A 289 5.67 5.20 18.52
N SER A 290 6.55 5.34 17.53
CA SER A 290 7.82 4.58 17.46
C SER A 290 8.77 4.86 18.63
N GLU A 291 8.62 6.00 19.32
CA GLU A 291 9.40 6.38 20.51
C GLU A 291 9.25 5.40 21.69
N TYR A 292 8.12 4.69 21.77
CA TYR A 292 7.87 3.68 22.82
C TYR A 292 8.63 2.36 22.57
N GLY A 293 9.34 2.23 21.43
CA GLY A 293 10.23 1.10 21.14
C GLY A 293 9.52 -0.25 20.93
N ILE A 294 8.21 -0.25 20.70
CA ILE A 294 7.43 -1.46 20.47
C ILE A 294 7.48 -1.83 18.98
N THR A 295 7.91 -3.06 18.69
CA THR A 295 8.10 -3.55 17.32
C THR A 295 7.01 -4.54 16.92
N GLU A 296 6.73 -4.66 15.61
CA GLU A 296 5.81 -5.68 15.07
C GLU A 296 6.17 -7.09 15.54
N ARG A 297 7.47 -7.41 15.66
CA ARG A 297 7.96 -8.69 16.21
C ARG A 297 7.47 -8.92 17.63
N LYS A 298 7.52 -7.90 18.49
CA LYS A 298 7.08 -7.99 19.89
C LYS A 298 5.57 -8.12 19.99
N ILE A 299 4.81 -7.41 19.15
CA ILE A 299 3.36 -7.56 19.04
C ILE A 299 2.98 -8.99 18.63
N ARG A 300 3.62 -9.53 17.57
CA ARG A 300 3.38 -10.92 17.14
C ARG A 300 3.73 -11.95 18.22
N GLN A 301 4.76 -11.70 19.02
CA GLN A 301 5.11 -12.55 20.17
C GLN A 301 4.01 -12.53 21.23
N VAL A 302 3.44 -11.37 21.54
CA VAL A 302 2.32 -11.23 22.48
C VAL A 302 1.06 -11.92 21.93
N ILE A 303 0.69 -11.68 20.67
CA ILE A 303 -0.43 -12.36 20.00
C ILE A 303 -0.25 -13.89 20.09
N SER A 304 0.96 -14.41 19.87
CA SER A 304 1.20 -15.86 19.94
C SER A 304 1.18 -16.45 21.35
N SER A 305 1.22 -15.61 22.40
CA SER A 305 1.31 -16.07 23.79
C SER A 305 -0.05 -16.41 24.42
N ASN A 306 -1.15 -15.97 23.83
CA ASN A 306 -2.51 -16.22 24.28
C ASN A 306 -3.43 -16.48 23.06
N SER A 307 -4.20 -17.56 23.09
CA SER A 307 -5.11 -17.93 22.00
C SER A 307 -6.27 -16.93 21.78
N GLU A 308 -6.60 -16.12 22.79
CA GLU A 308 -7.63 -15.07 22.68
C GLU A 308 -7.08 -13.79 22.00
N TYR A 309 -5.76 -13.67 21.89
CA TYR A 309 -5.12 -12.54 21.22
C TYR A 309 -4.93 -12.88 19.74
N THR A 310 -5.45 -12.01 18.88
CA THR A 310 -5.35 -12.10 17.44
C THR A 310 -4.86 -10.77 16.89
N LEU A 311 -4.48 -10.74 15.61
CA LEU A 311 -4.18 -9.46 14.98
C LEU A 311 -5.44 -8.61 14.88
N ASP A 312 -6.59 -9.20 14.56
CA ASP A 312 -7.83 -8.48 14.26
C ASP A 312 -8.44 -7.78 15.48
N ASN A 313 -8.14 -8.26 16.70
CA ASN A 313 -8.57 -7.63 17.94
C ASN A 313 -7.46 -6.83 18.65
N PHE A 314 -6.26 -6.72 18.07
CA PHE A 314 -5.22 -5.84 18.60
C PHE A 314 -5.59 -4.37 18.37
N VAL A 315 -5.50 -3.54 19.41
CA VAL A 315 -5.84 -2.11 19.35
C VAL A 315 -4.67 -1.25 19.77
N CYS A 316 -4.62 -0.04 19.21
CA CYS A 316 -3.71 1.02 19.61
C CYS A 316 -4.43 2.36 19.44
N PHE A 317 -4.45 3.18 20.48
CA PHE A 317 -5.12 4.47 20.43
C PHE A 317 -4.41 5.48 21.33
N SER A 318 -4.60 6.76 21.04
CA SER A 318 -4.01 7.83 21.82
C SER A 318 -5.07 8.87 22.18
N CYS A 319 -4.95 9.41 23.38
CA CYS A 319 -5.83 10.42 23.92
C CYS A 319 -5.03 11.70 24.11
N VAL A 320 -5.44 12.77 23.43
CA VAL A 320 -4.93 14.12 23.66
C VAL A 320 -5.78 14.73 24.76
N ASN A 321 -5.25 14.76 25.99
CA ASN A 321 -5.91 15.39 27.12
C ASN A 321 -5.82 16.89 26.97
N GLN A 322 -6.98 17.56 26.95
CA GLN A 322 -7.12 19.00 26.79
C GLN A 322 -7.66 19.66 28.07
N SER A 323 -8.24 18.87 28.97
CA SER A 323 -8.68 19.28 30.30
C SER A 323 -8.37 18.19 31.31
N PHE A 324 -7.87 18.58 32.47
CA PHE A 324 -7.74 17.75 33.66
C PHE A 324 -8.31 18.51 34.85
N MET A 325 -9.52 18.16 35.24
CA MET A 325 -10.21 18.75 36.38
C MET A 325 -9.88 17.94 37.63
N LEU A 326 -9.42 18.63 38.68
CA LEU A 326 -9.18 18.06 40.00
C LEU A 326 -9.77 18.99 41.06
N HIS A 327 -10.70 18.49 41.86
CA HIS A 327 -11.43 19.28 42.86
C HIS A 327 -12.10 20.53 42.24
N GLY A 328 -12.73 20.36 41.08
CA GLY A 328 -13.39 21.41 40.31
C GLY A 328 -12.46 22.51 39.79
N LYS A 329 -11.14 22.27 39.74
CA LYS A 329 -10.15 23.21 39.20
C LYS A 329 -9.35 22.58 38.08
N GLU A 330 -9.24 23.31 36.97
CA GLU A 330 -8.39 22.94 35.84
C GLU A 330 -6.92 22.93 36.28
N GLN A 331 -6.26 21.81 36.02
CA GLN A 331 -4.85 21.58 36.35
C GLN A 331 -3.95 21.61 35.11
N LEU A 332 -4.53 21.38 33.93
CA LEU A 332 -3.76 21.27 32.70
C LEU A 332 -3.39 22.67 32.19
N SER A 333 -2.10 22.92 32.01
CA SER A 333 -1.62 24.14 31.34
C SER A 333 -1.34 23.94 29.85
N GLU A 334 -1.12 22.70 29.43
CA GLU A 334 -0.74 22.30 28.06
C GLU A 334 -1.30 20.91 27.73
N GLU A 335 -1.65 20.68 26.47
CA GLU A 335 -2.19 19.38 26.03
C GLU A 335 -1.20 18.23 26.31
N THR A 336 -1.70 17.11 26.81
CA THR A 336 -0.87 15.95 27.17
C THR A 336 -1.36 14.69 26.45
N LEU A 337 -0.46 14.01 25.73
CA LEU A 337 -0.76 12.76 25.03
C LEU A 337 -0.67 11.56 25.99
N SER A 338 -1.71 10.72 26.00
CA SER A 338 -1.73 9.44 26.72
C SER A 338 -2.01 8.31 25.74
N PRO A 339 -1.02 7.50 25.39
CA PRO A 339 -1.20 6.45 24.40
C PRO A 339 -1.33 5.06 25.02
N TYR A 340 -2.15 4.22 24.40
CA TYR A 340 -2.58 2.91 24.88
C TYR A 340 -2.45 1.85 23.79
N LEU A 341 -2.14 0.63 24.20
CA LEU A 341 -2.24 -0.57 23.33
C LEU A 341 -2.91 -1.70 24.09
N GLY A 342 -3.46 -2.66 23.37
CA GLY A 342 -4.04 -3.85 24.00
C GLY A 342 -4.92 -4.64 23.05
N PHE A 343 -5.98 -5.23 23.59
CA PHE A 343 -6.89 -6.11 22.86
C PHE A 343 -8.36 -5.86 23.20
N PHE A 344 -9.22 -6.02 22.19
CA PHE A 344 -10.64 -6.26 22.41
C PHE A 344 -10.89 -7.75 22.64
N LEU A 345 -11.44 -8.10 23.80
CA LEU A 345 -11.79 -9.46 24.17
C LEU A 345 -13.32 -9.59 24.28
N GLN A 346 -13.79 -10.84 24.41
CA GLN A 346 -15.21 -11.16 24.59
C GLN A 346 -16.10 -10.51 23.50
N ASP A 347 -15.75 -10.72 22.23
CA ASP A 347 -16.46 -10.13 21.07
C ASP A 347 -16.59 -8.59 21.10
N GLY A 348 -15.64 -7.92 21.76
CA GLY A 348 -15.57 -6.45 21.83
C GLY A 348 -16.32 -5.84 23.02
N THR A 349 -16.68 -6.63 24.04
CA THR A 349 -17.28 -6.11 25.28
C THR A 349 -16.27 -5.91 26.41
N TYR A 350 -15.03 -6.35 26.25
CA TYR A 350 -13.96 -6.15 27.23
C TYR A 350 -12.73 -5.53 26.55
N LEU A 351 -12.25 -4.41 27.11
CA LEU A 351 -11.09 -3.68 26.62
C LEU A 351 -9.93 -3.89 27.59
N ASP A 352 -8.88 -4.53 27.09
CA ASP A 352 -7.75 -5.01 27.86
C ASP A 352 -6.48 -4.30 27.42
N ILE A 353 -6.05 -3.26 28.14
CA ILE A 353 -5.08 -2.28 27.63
C ILE A 353 -3.99 -1.90 28.64
N ALA A 354 -2.86 -1.45 28.12
CA ALA A 354 -1.79 -0.86 28.90
C ALA A 354 -1.50 0.58 28.43
N ASN A 355 -1.35 1.49 29.38
CA ASN A 355 -0.82 2.82 29.12
C ASN A 355 0.68 2.72 28.82
N MET A 356 1.12 3.19 27.66
CA MET A 356 2.50 3.00 27.21
C MET A 356 3.51 3.91 27.91
N THR A 357 3.06 5.02 28.50
CA THR A 357 3.91 5.94 29.26
C THR A 357 4.21 5.40 30.66
N THR A 358 3.19 4.87 31.34
CA THR A 358 3.32 4.40 32.73
C THR A 358 3.54 2.89 32.85
N GLY A 359 3.17 2.13 31.82
CA GLY A 359 3.13 0.67 31.88
C GLY A 359 1.97 0.10 32.69
N THR A 360 1.06 0.97 33.18
CA THR A 360 -0.10 0.55 33.97
C THR A 360 -1.11 -0.15 33.09
N TYR A 361 -1.68 -1.22 33.61
CA TYR A 361 -2.65 -2.07 32.94
C TYR A 361 -4.06 -1.76 33.42
N TYR A 362 -5.02 -1.81 32.51
CA TYR A 362 -6.42 -1.53 32.78
C TYR A 362 -7.32 -2.52 32.04
N GLY A 363 -8.36 -2.97 32.74
CA GLY A 363 -9.44 -3.76 32.19
C GLY A 363 -10.75 -2.99 32.28
N PHE A 364 -11.41 -2.79 31.14
CA PHE A 364 -12.70 -2.13 31.10
C PHE A 364 -13.78 -3.02 30.49
N THR A 365 -14.98 -2.98 31.07
CA THR A 365 -16.16 -3.64 30.50
C THR A 365 -17.06 -2.61 29.84
N LYS A 366 -17.53 -2.91 28.64
CA LYS A 366 -18.46 -2.06 27.90
C LYS A 366 -19.82 -2.04 28.58
N GLU A 367 -20.40 -0.85 28.74
CA GLU A 367 -21.77 -0.67 29.26
C GLU A 367 -22.87 -0.93 28.22
#